data_AF-A0A661QX60-F1
#
_entry.id   AF-A0A661QX60-F1
#
_cell.length_a   1.000
_cell.length_b   1.000
_cell.length_c   1.000
_cell.angle_alpha   90.00
_cell.angle_beta   90.00
_cell.angle_gamma   90.00
#
_symmetry.space_group_name_H-M   'P 1'
#
loop_
_entity.id
_entity.type
_entity.pdbx_description
1 polymer ?
#
loop_
_entity_poly.entity_id
_entity_poly.type
_entity_poly.pdbx_seq_one_letter_code
_entity_poly.pdbx_strand_id
1 'polypeptide(L)'
;MDLIRQWTRALLHPIIGGRRTKGLSFVDIFSKFQTILELNNRILDLMAEMGDKLSGDYIFDKQYIRTACEQMSDYVYKLIYNLDAIAPHKYLALYDAFNRISSEIQDELEGKIIIPESDLTMPYSLVSRDFSDVVGANKAILAEIKNFLRVRTPEGFAITTRAFKAYMDYNGLWEEIS
;
A
#
# COMPACT_ATOMS: atom_id res chain seq x y z
N MET A 1 4.99 13.96 7.09
CA MET A 1 3.54 14.24 7.23
C MET A 1 3.02 15.35 6.30
N ASP A 2 3.86 16.23 5.73
CA ASP A 2 3.35 17.42 5.01
C ASP A 2 3.16 17.30 3.50
N LEU A 3 3.87 16.41 2.78
CA LEU A 3 3.75 16.38 1.31
C LEU A 3 2.39 15.82 0.84
N ILE A 4 1.94 14.67 1.32
CA ILE A 4 0.66 14.04 0.88
C ILE A 4 -0.57 14.84 1.34
N ARG A 5 -0.48 15.53 2.49
CA ARG A 5 -1.51 16.49 2.93
C ARG A 5 -1.55 17.77 2.08
N GLN A 6 -0.42 18.18 1.50
CA GLN A 6 -0.42 19.25 0.49
C GLN A 6 -1.12 18.81 -0.80
N TRP A 7 -0.94 17.57 -1.26
CA TRP A 7 -1.63 17.04 -2.44
C TRP A 7 -3.16 16.94 -2.24
N THR A 8 -3.61 16.48 -1.06
CA THR A 8 -5.05 16.44 -0.72
C THR A 8 -5.70 17.81 -0.58
N ARG A 9 -4.95 18.87 -0.22
CA ARG A 9 -5.43 20.25 -0.30
C ARG A 9 -5.38 20.83 -1.71
N ALA A 10 -4.40 20.43 -2.53
CA ALA A 10 -4.33 20.82 -3.95
C ALA A 10 -5.45 20.19 -4.80
N LEU A 11 -6.01 19.05 -4.36
CA LEU A 11 -7.17 18.36 -4.94
C LEU A 11 -8.49 19.16 -4.86
N LEU A 12 -8.54 20.29 -4.15
CA LEU A 12 -9.73 21.15 -4.02
C LEU A 12 -9.64 22.46 -4.83
N HIS A 13 -8.83 22.52 -5.89
CA HIS A 13 -8.99 23.60 -6.87
C HIS A 13 -10.22 23.35 -7.76
N PRO A 14 -11.08 24.36 -7.97
CA PRO A 14 -12.32 24.19 -8.71
C PRO A 14 -12.00 23.89 -10.18
N ILE A 15 -12.32 22.68 -10.64
CA ILE A 15 -12.30 22.27 -12.06
C ILE A 15 -13.48 22.91 -12.82
N ILE A 16 -13.81 24.17 -12.53
CA ILE A 16 -14.85 24.92 -13.25
C ILE A 16 -14.24 26.23 -13.71
N GLY A 17 -13.62 26.15 -14.89
CA GLY A 17 -13.06 27.29 -15.58
C GLY A 17 -13.00 26.98 -17.07
N GLY A 18 -14.15 27.05 -17.74
CA GLY A 18 -14.25 26.94 -19.19
C GLY A 18 -13.39 27.99 -19.88
N ARG A 19 -12.18 27.59 -20.28
CA ARG A 19 -11.39 28.29 -21.29
C ARG A 19 -11.18 27.31 -22.43
N ARG A 20 -11.66 27.68 -23.62
CA ARG A 20 -11.28 27.04 -24.89
C ARG A 20 -9.76 26.96 -24.93
N THR A 21 -9.20 25.78 -24.67
CA THR A 21 -7.78 25.53 -24.82
C THR A 21 -7.49 25.43 -26.30
N LYS A 22 -6.59 26.29 -26.78
CA LYS A 22 -5.87 26.09 -28.03
C LYS A 22 -5.36 24.64 -27.99
N GLY A 23 -5.74 23.80 -28.95
CA GLY A 23 -5.28 22.41 -28.98
C GLY A 23 -3.76 22.34 -28.88
N LEU A 24 -3.24 21.42 -28.06
CA LEU A 24 -1.80 21.20 -27.95
C LEU A 24 -1.21 20.95 -29.34
N SER A 25 -0.02 21.49 -29.60
CA SER A 25 0.66 21.19 -30.85
C SER A 25 1.11 19.72 -30.86
N PHE A 26 1.35 19.17 -32.06
CA PHE A 26 1.92 17.82 -32.16
C PHE A 26 3.24 17.68 -31.38
N VAL A 27 4.06 18.73 -31.38
CA VAL A 27 5.33 18.76 -30.64
C VAL A 27 5.08 18.66 -29.13
N ASP A 28 4.08 19.38 -28.61
CA ASP A 28 3.73 19.32 -27.19
C ASP A 28 3.19 17.93 -26.80
N ILE A 29 2.32 17.34 -27.63
CA ILE A 29 1.78 15.99 -27.41
C ILE A 29 2.90 14.96 -27.43
N PHE A 30 3.81 15.05 -28.39
CA PHE A 30 4.93 14.13 -28.53
C PHE A 30 5.89 14.25 -27.34
N SER A 31 6.23 15.47 -26.91
CA SER A 31 7.05 15.71 -25.72
C SER A 31 6.40 15.12 -24.47
N LYS A 32 5.09 15.34 -24.28
CA LYS A 32 4.32 14.76 -23.18
C LYS A 32 4.32 13.23 -23.20
N PHE A 33 4.18 12.63 -24.38
CA PHE A 33 4.26 11.19 -24.57
C PHE A 33 5.64 10.63 -24.20
N GLN A 34 6.72 11.29 -24.61
CA GLN A 34 8.08 10.90 -24.19
C GLN A 34 8.24 10.97 -22.67
N THR A 35 7.73 12.03 -22.03
CA THR A 35 7.74 12.14 -20.56
C THR A 35 6.97 11.01 -19.89
N ILE A 36 5.82 10.60 -20.44
CA ILE A 36 5.04 9.46 -19.91
C ILE A 36 5.88 8.17 -19.95
N LEU A 37 6.56 7.90 -21.08
CA LEU A 37 7.42 6.72 -21.21
C LEU A 37 8.61 6.75 -20.24
N GLU A 38 9.25 7.90 -20.08
CA GLU A 38 10.35 8.09 -19.14
C GLU A 38 9.91 7.84 -17.69
N LEU A 39 8.77 8.40 -17.29
CA LEU A 39 8.20 8.18 -15.96
C LEU A 39 7.86 6.71 -15.73
N ASN A 40 7.27 6.03 -16.72
CA ASN A 40 6.95 4.61 -16.62
C ASN A 40 8.19 3.75 -16.40
N ASN A 41 9.27 4.01 -17.14
CA ASN A 41 10.54 3.30 -16.96
C ASN A 41 11.10 3.53 -15.55
N ARG A 42 11.09 4.78 -15.06
CA ARG A 42 11.54 5.07 -13.68
C ARG A 42 10.73 4.35 -12.62
N ILE A 43 9.42 4.22 -12.81
CA ILE A 43 8.54 3.48 -11.90
C ILE A 43 8.93 1.99 -11.91
N LEU A 44 9.13 1.41 -13.10
CA LEU A 44 9.53 0.01 -13.26
C LEU A 44 10.92 -0.26 -12.65
N ASP A 45 11.89 0.63 -12.89
CA ASP A 45 13.25 0.53 -12.33
C ASP A 45 13.22 0.58 -10.81
N LEU A 46 12.43 1.49 -10.23
CA LEU A 46 12.28 1.59 -8.78
C LEU A 46 11.61 0.35 -8.18
N MET A 47 10.59 -0.20 -8.85
CA MET A 47 9.97 -1.47 -8.42
C MET A 47 10.95 -2.64 -8.48
N ALA A 48 11.80 -2.71 -9.52
CA ALA A 48 12.83 -3.72 -9.63
C ALA A 48 13.88 -3.59 -8.51
N GLU A 49 14.37 -2.37 -8.25
CA GLU A 49 15.33 -2.12 -7.17
C GLU A 49 14.77 -2.51 -5.80
N MET A 50 13.50 -2.17 -5.53
CA MET A 50 12.83 -2.57 -4.30
C MET A 50 12.67 -4.10 -4.21
N GLY A 51 12.35 -4.76 -5.32
CA GLY A 51 12.26 -6.22 -5.40
C GLY A 51 13.59 -6.92 -5.14
N ASP A 52 14.68 -6.41 -5.72
CA ASP A 52 16.04 -6.92 -5.50
C ASP A 52 16.45 -6.77 -4.03
N LYS A 53 16.13 -5.64 -3.39
CA LYS A 53 16.41 -5.44 -1.97
C LYS A 53 15.59 -6.37 -1.06
N LEU A 54 14.38 -6.75 -1.49
CA LEU A 54 13.55 -7.72 -0.77
C LEU A 54 14.12 -9.15 -0.81
N SER A 55 14.96 -9.48 -1.79
CA SER A 55 15.52 -10.84 -1.96
C SER A 55 16.44 -11.31 -0.82
N GLY A 56 16.83 -10.41 0.09
CA GLY A 56 17.59 -10.74 1.30
C GLY A 56 19.08 -10.44 1.21
N ASP A 57 19.59 -10.09 0.03
CA ASP A 57 21.01 -9.76 -0.18
C ASP A 57 21.39 -8.33 0.25
N TYR A 58 20.40 -7.53 0.68
CA TYR A 58 20.59 -6.12 1.04
C TYR A 58 19.90 -5.74 2.36
N ILE A 59 20.60 -4.96 3.18
CA ILE A 59 20.03 -4.34 4.39
C ILE A 59 19.37 -3.02 3.97
N PHE A 60 18.07 -2.87 4.24
CA PHE A 60 17.34 -1.62 4.08
C PHE A 60 16.57 -1.27 5.35
N ASP A 61 16.34 0.02 5.59
CA ASP A 61 15.62 0.53 6.74
C ASP A 61 14.21 1.02 6.38
N LYS A 62 13.40 1.34 7.39
CA LYS A 62 12.04 1.88 7.19
C LYS A 62 12.05 3.20 6.41
N GLN A 63 13.13 3.99 6.52
CA GLN A 63 13.26 5.26 5.83
C GLN A 63 13.42 5.07 4.31
N TYR A 64 14.16 4.05 3.89
CA TYR A 64 14.29 3.65 2.49
C TYR A 64 12.92 3.30 1.90
N ILE A 65 12.15 2.43 2.56
CA ILE A 65 10.83 2.01 2.07
C ILE A 65 9.91 3.23 1.89
N ARG A 66 9.86 4.12 2.88
CA ARG A 66 9.07 5.36 2.82
C ARG A 66 9.47 6.23 1.63
N THR A 67 10.77 6.46 1.48
CA THR A 67 11.30 7.31 0.40
C THR A 67 10.99 6.71 -0.97
N ALA A 68 11.13 5.40 -1.14
CA ALA A 68 10.83 4.71 -2.39
C ALA A 68 9.33 4.78 -2.74
N CYS A 69 8.44 4.54 -1.77
CA CYS A 69 7.00 4.69 -1.97
C CYS A 69 6.56 6.13 -2.30
N GLU A 70 7.17 7.13 -1.65
CA GLU A 70 6.93 8.55 -1.93
C GLU A 70 7.37 8.92 -3.35
N GLN A 71 8.58 8.50 -3.76
CA GLN A 71 9.09 8.73 -5.12
C GLN A 71 8.23 8.06 -6.18
N MET A 72 7.81 6.81 -5.94
CA MET A 72 6.94 6.07 -6.86
C MET A 72 5.59 6.79 -7.03
N SER A 73 4.99 7.24 -5.93
CA SER A 73 3.73 7.99 -5.95
C SER A 73 3.85 9.29 -6.74
N ASP A 74 4.94 10.03 -6.58
CA ASP A 74 5.22 11.26 -7.35
C ASP A 74 5.34 10.97 -8.85
N TYR A 75 6.06 9.92 -9.24
CA TYR A 75 6.17 9.54 -10.66
C TYR A 75 4.84 9.11 -11.26
N VAL A 76 4.05 8.31 -10.55
CA VAL A 76 2.71 7.88 -11.02
C VAL A 76 1.77 9.07 -11.17
N TYR A 77 1.75 9.99 -10.20
CA TYR A 77 0.93 11.19 -10.31
C TYR A 77 1.32 12.04 -11.52
N LYS A 78 2.62 12.31 -11.71
CA LYS A 78 3.13 13.04 -12.88
C LYS A 78 2.75 12.33 -14.18
N LEU A 79 2.79 11.00 -14.20
CA LEU A 79 2.40 10.22 -15.37
C LEU A 79 0.92 10.44 -15.70
N ILE A 80 0.03 10.30 -14.71
CA ILE A 80 -1.41 10.53 -14.88
C ILE A 80 -1.69 11.97 -15.34
N TYR A 81 -0.99 12.95 -14.77
CA TYR A 81 -1.12 14.35 -15.17
C TYR A 81 -0.72 14.60 -16.63
N ASN A 82 0.41 14.05 -17.08
CA ASN A 82 0.82 14.17 -18.48
C ASN A 82 -0.11 13.40 -19.42
N LEU A 83 -0.70 12.30 -18.98
CA LEU A 83 -1.71 11.53 -19.72
C LEU A 83 -3.00 12.33 -19.91
N ASP A 84 -3.49 12.98 -18.85
CA ASP A 84 -4.67 13.85 -18.91
C ASP A 84 -4.42 15.07 -19.80
N ALA A 85 -3.19 15.61 -19.83
CA ALA A 85 -2.84 16.70 -20.74
C ALA A 85 -2.99 16.32 -22.22
N ILE A 86 -2.58 15.11 -22.62
CA ILE A 86 -2.68 14.65 -24.02
C ILE A 86 -4.04 14.02 -24.37
N ALA A 87 -4.78 13.55 -23.38
CA ALA A 87 -6.11 12.96 -23.53
C ALA A 87 -7.07 13.51 -22.46
N PRO A 88 -7.49 14.78 -22.58
CA PRO A 88 -8.25 15.49 -21.55
C PRO A 88 -9.50 14.73 -21.11
N HIS A 89 -9.61 14.51 -19.81
CA HIS A 89 -10.76 13.89 -19.13
C HIS A 89 -11.08 12.45 -19.56
N LYS A 90 -10.20 11.82 -20.36
CA LYS A 90 -10.46 10.46 -20.85
C LYS A 90 -10.25 9.39 -19.77
N TYR A 91 -9.33 9.65 -18.83
CA TYR A 91 -8.88 8.67 -17.85
C TYR A 91 -8.95 9.18 -16.41
N LEU A 92 -10.01 9.94 -16.07
CA LEU A 92 -10.19 10.51 -14.72
C LEU A 92 -10.18 9.46 -13.60
N ALA A 93 -10.68 8.25 -13.88
CA ALA A 93 -10.65 7.12 -12.93
C ALA A 93 -9.24 6.73 -12.47
N LEU A 94 -8.18 7.12 -13.20
CA LEU A 94 -6.80 6.91 -12.75
C LEU A 94 -6.45 7.73 -11.52
N TYR A 95 -7.02 8.94 -11.36
CA TYR A 95 -6.82 9.73 -10.13
C TYR A 95 -7.47 9.06 -8.93
N ASP A 96 -8.67 8.48 -9.10
CA ASP A 96 -9.36 7.75 -8.03
C ASP A 96 -8.58 6.50 -7.63
N ALA A 97 -8.10 5.73 -8.62
CA ALA A 97 -7.27 4.56 -8.39
C ALA A 97 -5.94 4.92 -7.71
N PHE A 98 -5.29 6.00 -8.14
CA PHE A 98 -4.08 6.52 -7.53
C PHE A 98 -4.30 6.89 -6.07
N ASN A 99 -5.32 7.70 -5.77
CA ASN A 99 -5.61 8.13 -4.40
C ASN A 99 -5.91 6.93 -3.48
N ARG A 100 -6.67 5.95 -3.96
CA ARG A 100 -6.97 4.73 -3.22
C ARG A 100 -5.70 3.94 -2.91
N ILE A 101 -4.89 3.62 -3.93
CA ILE A 101 -3.67 2.82 -3.77
C ILE A 101 -2.64 3.55 -2.90
N SER A 102 -2.43 4.85 -3.11
CA SER A 102 -1.51 5.65 -2.30
C SER A 102 -1.95 5.74 -0.84
N SER A 103 -3.26 5.77 -0.57
CA SER A 103 -3.78 5.71 0.81
C SER A 103 -3.52 4.35 1.45
N GLU A 104 -3.80 3.25 0.74
CA GLU A 104 -3.54 1.88 1.22
C GLU A 104 -2.05 1.69 1.56
N ILE A 105 -1.15 2.15 0.69
CA ILE A 105 0.30 2.12 0.93
C ILE A 105 0.69 2.95 2.16
N GLN A 106 0.12 4.16 2.31
CA GLN A 106 0.45 5.04 3.42
C GLN A 106 -0.02 4.45 4.76
N ASP A 107 -1.18 3.83 4.80
CA ASP A 107 -1.71 3.16 6.00
C ASP A 107 -0.76 2.03 6.46
N GLU A 108 -0.24 1.25 5.50
CA GLU A 108 0.75 0.20 5.77
C GLU A 108 2.08 0.79 6.30
N LEU A 109 2.58 1.87 5.69
CA LEU A 109 3.84 2.54 6.10
C LEU A 109 3.75 3.26 7.46
N GLU A 110 2.55 3.71 7.83
CA GLU A 110 2.25 4.25 9.16
C GLU A 110 2.20 3.15 10.22
N GLY A 111 2.19 1.88 9.82
CA GLY A 111 2.08 0.76 10.75
C GLY A 111 0.68 0.67 11.34
N LYS A 112 -0.35 1.15 10.62
CA LYS A 112 -1.72 0.74 10.93
C LYS A 112 -1.78 -0.73 10.59
N ILE A 113 -1.54 -1.57 11.60
CA ILE A 113 -1.69 -3.01 11.47
C ILE A 113 -3.11 -3.24 10.95
N ILE A 114 -3.24 -3.64 9.69
CA ILE A 114 -4.51 -4.08 9.13
C ILE A 114 -4.77 -5.42 9.77
N ILE A 115 -5.44 -5.39 10.92
CA ILE A 115 -5.76 -6.60 11.64
C ILE A 115 -6.94 -7.25 10.92
N PRO A 116 -6.76 -8.45 10.35
CA PRO A 116 -7.83 -9.09 9.60
C PRO A 116 -9.04 -9.30 10.52
N GLU A 117 -10.23 -9.01 9.99
CA GLU A 117 -11.46 -9.37 10.68
C GLU A 117 -11.51 -10.89 10.88
N SER A 118 -11.51 -11.29 12.14
CA SER A 118 -11.40 -12.69 12.58
C SER A 118 -12.04 -12.81 13.96
N ASP A 119 -12.39 -14.00 14.42
CA ASP A 119 -12.81 -14.15 15.81
C ASP A 119 -11.68 -13.80 16.79
N LEU A 120 -12.01 -13.50 18.06
CA LEU A 120 -10.99 -13.21 19.08
C LEU A 120 -10.09 -14.44 19.37
N THR A 121 -10.59 -15.63 19.06
CA THR A 121 -9.87 -16.88 19.17
C THR A 121 -10.09 -17.73 17.95
N MET A 122 -9.06 -18.43 17.48
CA MET A 122 -9.16 -19.35 16.34
C MET A 122 -8.70 -20.76 16.76
N PRO A 123 -9.57 -21.78 16.68
CA PRO A 123 -9.19 -23.18 16.93
C PRO A 123 -8.09 -23.64 15.97
N TYR A 124 -7.11 -24.40 16.46
CA TYR A 124 -6.03 -24.90 15.59
C TYR A 124 -6.52 -25.75 14.42
N SER A 125 -7.70 -26.37 14.51
CA SER A 125 -8.31 -27.12 13.40
C SER A 125 -8.70 -26.25 12.20
N LEU A 126 -8.85 -24.93 12.39
CA LEU A 126 -9.26 -23.98 11.34
C LEU A 126 -8.08 -23.15 10.80
N VAL A 127 -6.93 -23.19 11.46
CA VAL A 127 -5.75 -22.42 11.09
C VAL A 127 -4.98 -23.12 9.96
N SER A 128 -4.81 -22.43 8.85
CA SER A 128 -3.84 -22.73 7.78
C SER A 128 -2.66 -21.74 7.81
N ARG A 129 -1.67 -21.96 6.92
CA ARG A 129 -0.53 -21.06 6.73
C ARG A 129 -0.96 -19.63 6.37
N ASP A 130 -2.08 -19.47 5.68
CA ASP A 130 -2.62 -18.19 5.23
C ASP A 130 -3.11 -17.30 6.38
N PHE A 131 -3.24 -17.86 7.59
CA PHE A 131 -3.68 -17.14 8.78
C PHE A 131 -2.51 -16.63 9.64
N SER A 132 -1.28 -16.57 9.10
CA SER A 132 -0.11 -16.03 9.80
C SER A 132 -0.36 -14.63 10.39
N ASP A 133 -1.12 -13.81 9.68
CA ASP A 133 -1.40 -12.41 10.06
C ASP A 133 -2.54 -12.33 11.10
N VAL A 134 -3.29 -13.42 11.28
CA VAL A 134 -4.37 -13.56 12.26
C VAL A 134 -3.87 -14.17 13.56
N VAL A 135 -3.02 -15.20 13.52
CA VAL A 135 -2.61 -15.96 14.72
C VAL A 135 -1.13 -15.81 15.06
N GLY A 136 -0.35 -15.16 14.21
CA GLY A 136 1.12 -15.11 14.26
C GLY A 136 1.76 -16.35 13.62
N ALA A 137 2.90 -16.14 12.96
CA ALA A 137 3.61 -17.18 12.19
C ALA A 137 3.86 -18.49 12.99
N ASN A 138 4.27 -18.38 14.25
CA ASN A 138 4.53 -19.56 15.09
C ASN A 138 3.28 -20.43 15.31
N LYS A 139 2.12 -19.81 15.56
CA LYS A 139 0.87 -20.55 15.79
C LYS A 139 0.31 -21.11 14.49
N ALA A 140 0.48 -20.40 13.37
CA ALA A 140 0.15 -20.90 12.05
C ALA A 140 0.93 -22.17 11.69
N ILE A 141 2.24 -22.18 11.94
CA ILE A 141 3.11 -23.36 11.72
C ILE A 141 2.67 -24.54 12.59
N LEU A 142 2.38 -24.31 13.89
CA LEU A 142 1.93 -25.38 14.79
C LEU A 142 0.63 -26.04 14.31
N ALA A 143 -0.32 -25.24 13.84
CA ALA A 143 -1.56 -25.74 13.28
C ALA A 143 -1.36 -26.45 11.94
N GLU A 144 -0.44 -25.98 11.11
CA GLU A 144 -0.09 -26.64 9.85
C GLU A 144 0.49 -28.04 10.07
N ILE A 145 1.40 -28.19 11.04
CA ILE A 145 1.97 -29.49 11.44
C ILE A 145 0.87 -30.46 11.90
N LYS A 146 -0.14 -29.94 12.61
CA LYS A 146 -1.29 -30.74 13.07
C LYS A 146 -2.22 -31.12 11.91
N ASN A 147 -2.66 -30.15 11.11
CA ASN A 147 -3.74 -30.31 10.14
C ASN A 147 -3.27 -30.97 8.84
N PHE A 148 -2.06 -30.61 8.38
CA PHE A 148 -1.53 -31.08 7.11
C PHE A 148 -0.62 -32.29 7.29
N LEU A 149 0.35 -32.20 8.20
CA LEU A 149 1.29 -33.31 8.45
C LEU A 149 0.74 -34.39 9.39
N ARG A 150 -0.45 -34.16 9.98
CA ARG A 150 -1.15 -35.10 10.89
C ARG A 150 -0.27 -35.58 12.05
N VAL A 151 0.67 -34.74 12.47
CA VAL A 151 1.51 -35.02 13.65
C VAL A 151 0.64 -34.81 14.89
N ARG A 152 0.85 -35.67 15.90
CA ARG A 152 0.16 -35.55 17.19
C ARG A 152 0.62 -34.27 17.89
N THR A 153 -0.22 -33.25 17.83
CA THR A 153 -0.03 -31.95 18.47
C THR A 153 -1.15 -31.72 19.49
N PRO A 154 -0.90 -31.06 20.63
CA PRO A 154 -1.95 -30.75 21.60
C PRO A 154 -3.14 -30.01 20.98
N GLU A 155 -4.34 -30.31 21.47
CA GLU A 155 -5.54 -29.54 21.16
C GLU A 155 -5.44 -28.11 21.73
N GLY A 156 -6.01 -27.14 21.02
CA GLY A 156 -5.93 -25.75 21.44
C GLY A 156 -6.43 -24.75 20.41
N PHE A 157 -6.23 -23.48 20.75
CA PHE A 157 -6.61 -22.33 19.95
C PHE A 157 -5.53 -21.24 20.03
N ALA A 158 -5.52 -20.36 19.05
CA ALA A 158 -4.75 -19.14 19.05
C ALA A 158 -5.61 -17.96 19.51
N ILE A 159 -5.06 -17.09 20.37
CA ILE A 159 -5.56 -15.72 20.55
C ILE A 159 -5.15 -14.95 19.31
N THR A 160 -6.10 -14.29 18.65
CA THR A 160 -5.84 -13.61 17.38
C THR A 160 -5.25 -12.21 17.58
N THR A 161 -4.65 -11.66 16.53
CA THR A 161 -4.21 -10.27 16.47
C THR A 161 -5.37 -9.31 16.72
N ARG A 162 -6.62 -9.67 16.35
CA ARG A 162 -7.84 -8.92 16.69
C ARG A 162 -8.10 -8.88 18.18
N ALA A 163 -7.93 -9.99 18.90
CA ALA A 163 -8.09 -9.99 20.36
C ALA A 163 -7.06 -9.11 21.06
N PHE A 164 -5.81 -9.12 20.58
CA PHE A 164 -4.79 -8.21 21.08
C PHE A 164 -5.18 -6.74 20.87
N LYS A 165 -5.61 -6.35 19.66
CA LYS A 165 -6.07 -4.98 19.41
C LYS A 165 -7.29 -4.61 20.23
N ALA A 166 -8.29 -5.48 20.34
CA ALA A 166 -9.46 -5.22 21.18
C ALA A 166 -9.07 -4.98 22.64
N TYR A 167 -8.10 -5.73 23.16
CA TYR A 167 -7.54 -5.51 24.49
C TYR A 167 -6.82 -4.16 24.60
N MET A 168 -5.96 -3.83 23.64
CA MET A 168 -5.23 -2.55 23.64
C MET A 168 -6.17 -1.34 23.53
N ASP A 169 -7.17 -1.42 22.66
CA ASP A 169 -8.20 -0.38 22.46
C ASP A 169 -9.04 -0.18 23.72
N TYR A 170 -9.53 -1.26 24.33
CA TYR A 170 -10.36 -1.20 25.53
C TYR A 170 -9.64 -0.54 26.72
N ASN A 171 -8.34 -0.82 26.86
CA ASN A 171 -7.52 -0.30 27.96
C ASN A 171 -6.83 1.04 27.62
N GLY A 172 -6.99 1.58 26.40
CA GLY A 172 -6.33 2.83 25.99
C GLY A 172 -4.81 2.76 25.94
N LEU A 173 -4.23 1.56 25.83
CA LEU A 173 -2.80 1.34 26.07
C LEU A 173 -1.90 1.83 24.93
N TRP A 174 -2.44 2.09 23.74
CA TRP A 174 -1.66 2.57 22.59
C TRP A 174 -0.94 3.89 22.88
N GLU A 175 -1.58 4.77 23.66
CA GLU A 175 -1.02 6.09 24.00
C GLU A 175 0.07 6.00 25.08
N GLU A 176 0.07 4.95 25.89
CA GLU A 176 1.05 4.78 26.98
C GLU A 176 2.37 4.15 26.52
N ILE A 177 2.36 3.43 25.39
CA ILE A 177 3.52 2.69 24.87
C ILE A 177 4.15 3.33 23.61
N SER A 178 3.61 4.46 23.15
CA SER A 178 4.12 5.21 21.99
C SER A 178 5.18 6.24 22.40
#